data_AF-E4L8Y5-F1
#
_entry.id   AF-E4L8Y5-F1
#
_cell.length_a   1.000
_cell.length_b   1.000
_cell.length_c   1.000
_cell.angle_alpha   90.00
_cell.angle_beta   90.00
_cell.angle_gamma   90.00
#
_symmetry.space_group_name_H-M   'P 1'
#
loop_
_entity.id
_entity.type
_entity.pdbx_description
1 polymer ?
#
loop_
_entity_poly.entity_id
_entity_poly.type
_entity_poly.pdbx_seq_one_letter_code
_entity_poly.pdbx_strand_id
1 'polypeptide(L)'
;MDISFEETKGDLLHFISKSPFVFHAVRHIKAALLYVGFTEIREEDSRQIKLGGKYVVTRNGSALIAFSVSEDGDNTFKITAAHCDSPTFKIKENPEMRDGKYTRLNVEGYGGMIMSTWLDRPLSVVGRLFVKDNRQIISKLVSLDHPTLLIPRGHSHGQDRQQRTCLEYTE
;
A
#
# COMPACT_ATOMS: atom_id res chain seq x y z
N MET A 1 -1.99 -23.26 -19.96
CA MET A 1 -0.89 -23.41 -19.00
C MET A 1 -1.59 -23.59 -17.67
N ASP A 2 -1.69 -24.82 -17.19
CA ASP A 2 -2.38 -25.11 -15.92
C ASP A 2 -1.45 -24.72 -14.79
N ILE A 3 -1.70 -23.54 -14.20
CA ILE A 3 -1.01 -23.10 -13.00
C ILE A 3 -1.56 -23.93 -11.85
N SER A 4 -0.69 -24.60 -11.11
CA SER A 4 -1.13 -25.39 -9.97
C SER A 4 -1.63 -24.48 -8.83
N PHE A 5 -2.50 -25.02 -7.99
CA PHE A 5 -2.94 -24.34 -6.78
C PHE A 5 -1.76 -23.93 -5.88
N GLU A 6 -0.74 -24.79 -5.79
CA GLU A 6 0.44 -24.55 -4.97
C GLU A 6 1.29 -23.38 -5.48
N GLU A 7 1.49 -23.26 -6.80
CA GLU A 7 2.18 -22.11 -7.39
C GLU A 7 1.39 -20.81 -7.17
N THR A 8 0.08 -20.84 -7.42
CA THR A 8 -0.79 -19.67 -7.22
C THR A 8 -0.74 -19.16 -5.77
N LYS A 9 -0.77 -20.09 -4.80
CA LYS A 9 -0.64 -19.78 -3.37
C LYS A 9 0.72 -19.15 -3.05
N GLY A 10 1.80 -19.73 -3.57
CA GLY A 10 3.16 -19.23 -3.39
C GLY A 10 3.30 -17.80 -3.91
N ASP A 11 2.84 -17.54 -5.13
CA ASP A 11 2.88 -16.23 -5.77
C ASP A 11 2.03 -15.20 -5.03
N LEU A 12 0.85 -15.59 -4.54
CA LEU A 12 -0.01 -14.71 -3.75
C LEU A 12 0.65 -14.29 -2.44
N LEU A 13 1.19 -15.24 -1.68
CA LEU A 13 1.89 -14.95 -0.42
C LEU A 13 3.12 -14.08 -0.66
N HIS A 14 3.86 -14.35 -1.74
CA HIS A 14 4.98 -13.53 -2.15
C HIS A 14 4.52 -12.09 -2.47
N PHE A 15 3.47 -11.93 -3.28
CA PHE A 15 2.91 -10.64 -3.64
C PHE A 15 2.47 -9.83 -2.41
N ILE A 16 1.75 -10.45 -1.48
CA ILE A 16 1.32 -9.83 -0.22
C ILE A 16 2.53 -9.39 0.60
N SER A 17 3.54 -10.27 0.77
CA SER A 17 4.75 -9.97 1.55
C SER A 17 5.55 -8.79 0.99
N LYS A 18 5.57 -8.64 -0.35
CA LYS A 18 6.26 -7.54 -1.03
C LYS A 18 5.41 -6.29 -1.15
N SER A 19 4.10 -6.36 -0.91
CA SER A 19 3.18 -5.24 -1.10
C SER A 19 2.53 -4.78 0.20
N PRO A 20 3.33 -4.34 1.21
CA PRO A 20 2.81 -4.01 2.54
C PRO A 20 1.90 -2.78 2.58
N PHE A 21 1.81 -2.01 1.49
CA PHE A 21 0.93 -0.85 1.38
C PHE A 21 0.51 -0.59 -0.06
N VAL A 22 -0.58 0.17 -0.24
CA VAL A 22 -1.23 0.40 -1.54
C VAL A 22 -0.28 0.83 -2.65
N PHE A 23 0.68 1.71 -2.35
CA PHE A 23 1.66 2.19 -3.33
C PHE A 23 2.63 1.09 -3.78
N HIS A 24 2.97 0.14 -2.89
CA HIS A 24 3.80 -1.01 -3.20
C HIS A 24 3.04 -2.02 -4.07
N ALA A 25 1.77 -2.28 -3.73
CA ALA A 25 0.90 -3.15 -4.52
C ALA A 25 0.78 -2.64 -5.97
N VAL A 26 0.44 -1.36 -6.15
CA VAL A 26 0.35 -0.74 -7.48
C VAL A 26 1.69 -0.78 -8.22
N ARG A 27 2.80 -0.50 -7.54
CA ARG A 27 4.14 -0.59 -8.16
C ARG A 27 4.43 -2.00 -8.68
N HIS A 28 4.13 -3.03 -7.89
CA HIS A 28 4.39 -4.43 -8.29
C HIS A 28 3.43 -4.92 -9.37
N ILE A 29 2.14 -4.59 -9.29
CA ILE A 29 1.18 -4.89 -10.36
C ILE A 29 1.61 -4.22 -11.67
N LYS A 30 1.97 -2.93 -11.62
CA LYS A 30 2.47 -2.22 -12.80
C LYS A 30 3.72 -2.90 -13.37
N ALA A 31 4.71 -3.22 -12.53
CA ALA A 31 5.94 -3.88 -12.98
C ALA A 31 5.66 -5.24 -13.65
N ALA A 32 4.77 -6.04 -13.07
CA ALA A 32 4.36 -7.32 -13.65
C ALA A 32 3.65 -7.15 -15.01
N LEU A 33 2.77 -6.16 -15.14
CA LEU A 33 2.08 -5.84 -16.40
C LEU A 33 3.06 -5.39 -17.49
N LEU A 34 4.00 -4.50 -17.15
CA LEU A 34 5.05 -4.04 -18.06
C LEU A 34 5.92 -5.22 -18.53
N TYR A 35 6.26 -6.13 -17.62
CA TYR A 35 7.03 -7.32 -17.94
C TYR A 35 6.33 -8.22 -18.99
N VAL A 36 5.00 -8.31 -18.95
CA VAL A 36 4.20 -9.09 -19.93
C VAL A 36 3.74 -8.27 -21.14
N GLY A 37 4.35 -7.10 -21.38
CA GLY A 37 4.18 -6.33 -22.61
C GLY A 37 3.07 -5.28 -22.58
N PHE A 38 2.57 -4.88 -21.40
CA PHE A 38 1.72 -3.69 -21.31
C PHE A 38 2.57 -2.43 -21.50
N THR A 39 1.96 -1.39 -22.08
CA THR A 39 2.56 -0.06 -22.21
C THR A 39 2.00 0.87 -21.15
N GLU A 40 2.87 1.51 -20.36
CA GLU A 40 2.44 2.58 -19.44
C GLU A 40 2.04 3.82 -20.23
N ILE A 41 0.83 4.33 -19.97
CA ILE A 41 0.32 5.58 -20.52
C ILE A 41 0.01 6.56 -19.38
N ARG A 42 0.06 7.85 -19.69
CA ARG A 42 -0.30 8.92 -18.76
C ARG A 42 -1.78 9.28 -18.94
N GLU A 43 -2.43 9.74 -17.87
CA GLU A 43 -3.84 10.10 -17.91
C GLU A 43 -4.13 11.26 -18.87
N GLU A 44 -3.14 12.12 -19.10
CA GLU A 44 -3.15 13.24 -20.03
C GLU A 44 -2.91 12.85 -21.51
N ASP A 45 -2.42 11.64 -21.79
CA ASP A 45 -1.99 11.22 -23.13
C ASP A 45 -3.11 10.45 -23.87
N SER A 46 -4.15 11.15 -24.29
CA SER A 46 -5.33 10.56 -24.96
C SER A 46 -5.08 9.96 -26.35
N ARG A 47 -3.89 10.19 -26.95
CA ARG A 47 -3.60 9.87 -28.36
C ARG A 47 -2.86 8.54 -28.60
N GLN A 48 -2.65 7.72 -27.56
CA GLN A 48 -1.78 6.53 -27.66
C GLN A 48 -2.49 5.18 -27.75
N ILE A 49 -3.83 5.15 -27.70
CA ILE A 49 -4.60 3.89 -27.65
C ILE A 49 -4.84 3.39 -29.08
N LYS A 50 -4.43 2.14 -29.34
CA LYS A 50 -4.54 1.44 -30.63
C LYS A 50 -5.26 0.10 -30.43
N LEU A 51 -5.93 -0.37 -31.49
CA LEU A 51 -6.47 -1.72 -31.55
C LEU A 51 -5.36 -2.76 -31.33
N GLY A 52 -5.66 -3.84 -30.62
CA GLY A 52 -4.69 -4.86 -30.20
C GLY A 52 -3.73 -4.43 -29.09
N GLY A 53 -3.74 -3.17 -28.66
CA GLY A 53 -2.84 -2.64 -27.65
C GLY A 53 -3.17 -3.08 -26.22
N LYS A 54 -2.14 -3.16 -25.36
CA LYS A 54 -2.26 -3.43 -23.92
C LYS A 54 -1.68 -2.27 -23.13
N TYR A 55 -2.44 -1.72 -22.21
CA TYR A 55 -2.13 -0.46 -21.56
C TYR A 55 -2.34 -0.52 -20.06
N VAL A 56 -1.45 0.16 -19.33
CA VAL A 56 -1.56 0.36 -17.90
C VAL A 56 -1.46 1.85 -17.59
N VAL A 57 -2.34 2.33 -16.72
CA VAL A 57 -2.36 3.71 -16.25
C VAL A 57 -2.47 3.70 -14.73
N THR A 58 -1.77 4.62 -14.07
CA THR A 58 -1.84 4.78 -12.62
C THR A 58 -2.28 6.19 -12.25
N ARG A 59 -3.08 6.30 -11.20
CA ARG A 59 -3.47 7.58 -10.60
C ARG A 59 -2.91 7.66 -9.19
N ASN A 60 -2.19 8.74 -8.89
CA ASN A 60 -1.51 8.95 -7.61
C ASN A 60 -0.51 7.84 -7.22
N GLY A 61 -0.24 6.85 -8.10
CA GLY A 61 0.50 5.64 -7.73
C GLY A 61 -0.20 4.73 -6.71
N SER A 62 -1.46 5.01 -6.34
CA SER A 62 -2.27 4.20 -5.40
C SER A 62 -3.48 3.52 -6.05
N ALA A 63 -3.77 3.85 -7.31
CA ALA A 63 -4.76 3.17 -8.13
C ALA A 63 -4.16 2.85 -9.49
N LEU A 64 -4.62 1.76 -10.10
CA LEU A 64 -4.14 1.27 -11.38
C LEU A 64 -5.32 0.73 -12.18
N ILE A 65 -5.34 1.06 -13.46
CA ILE A 65 -6.22 0.43 -14.45
C ILE A 65 -5.33 -0.21 -15.50
N ALA A 66 -5.58 -1.48 -15.79
CA ALA A 66 -4.95 -2.22 -16.86
C ALA A 66 -6.03 -2.67 -17.84
N PHE A 67 -5.81 -2.48 -19.13
CA PHE A 67 -6.79 -2.83 -20.15
C PHE A 67 -6.11 -3.25 -21.46
N SER A 68 -6.79 -4.12 -22.20
CA SER A 68 -6.42 -4.52 -23.56
C SER A 68 -7.53 -4.11 -24.51
N VAL A 69 -7.16 -3.57 -25.67
CA VAL A 69 -8.11 -3.19 -26.73
C VAL A 69 -8.21 -4.32 -27.73
N SER A 70 -9.43 -4.73 -28.08
CA SER A 70 -9.65 -5.78 -29.09
C SER A 70 -9.07 -5.35 -30.45
N GLU A 71 -8.61 -6.32 -31.24
CA GLU A 71 -8.19 -6.07 -32.63
C GLU A 71 -9.40 -5.82 -33.54
N ASP A 72 -10.53 -6.46 -33.24
CA ASP A 72 -11.72 -6.48 -34.10
C ASP A 72 -12.60 -5.22 -33.97
N GLY A 73 -12.22 -4.26 -33.11
CA GLY A 73 -12.99 -3.04 -32.89
C GLY A 73 -14.33 -3.26 -32.16
N ASP A 74 -14.48 -4.38 -31.45
CA ASP A 74 -15.62 -4.62 -30.56
C ASP A 74 -15.68 -3.55 -29.46
N ASN A 75 -16.89 -3.04 -29.19
CA ASN A 75 -17.16 -1.98 -28.22
C ASN A 75 -17.65 -2.52 -26.86
N THR A 76 -17.47 -3.81 -26.61
CA THR A 76 -17.85 -4.47 -25.36
C THR A 76 -16.72 -4.40 -24.32
N PHE A 77 -17.06 -4.00 -23.09
CA PHE A 77 -16.12 -4.01 -21.97
C PHE A 77 -16.32 -5.22 -21.06
N LYS A 78 -15.24 -5.96 -20.79
CA LYS A 78 -15.18 -6.97 -19.74
C LYS A 78 -14.34 -6.42 -18.59
N ILE A 79 -15.00 -6.08 -17.48
CA ILE A 79 -14.38 -5.36 -16.38
C ILE A 79 -14.32 -6.26 -15.14
N THR A 80 -13.13 -6.32 -14.53
CA THR A 80 -12.93 -6.87 -13.19
C THR A 80 -12.35 -5.78 -12.32
N ALA A 81 -12.84 -5.66 -11.09
CA ALA A 81 -12.41 -4.65 -10.15
C ALA A 81 -12.05 -5.28 -8.81
N ALA A 82 -11.03 -4.70 -8.18
CA ALA A 82 -10.60 -4.98 -6.81
C ALA A 82 -10.05 -3.67 -6.22
N HIS A 83 -9.74 -3.66 -4.92
CA HIS A 83 -9.09 -2.55 -4.27
C HIS A 83 -7.74 -2.99 -3.68
N CYS A 84 -6.79 -2.05 -3.61
CA CYS A 84 -5.40 -2.34 -3.19
C CYS A 84 -5.09 -1.89 -1.75
N ASP A 85 -6.02 -1.21 -1.10
CA ASP A 85 -5.88 -0.73 0.27
C ASP A 85 -6.44 -1.74 1.29
N SER A 86 -6.02 -1.58 2.53
CA SER A 86 -6.49 -2.41 3.64
C SER A 86 -6.55 -1.56 4.91
N PRO A 87 -7.43 -1.91 5.88
CA PRO A 87 -7.48 -1.19 7.14
C PRO A 87 -6.11 -1.14 7.82
N THR A 88 -5.69 0.03 8.31
CA THR A 88 -4.36 0.26 8.90
C THR A 88 -4.31 1.50 9.78
N PHE A 89 -3.22 1.68 10.54
CA PHE A 89 -2.90 2.95 11.18
C PHE A 89 -2.08 3.85 10.25
N LYS A 90 -2.48 5.12 10.13
CA LYS A 90 -1.72 6.15 9.43
C LYS A 90 -1.11 7.12 10.42
N ILE A 91 0.17 7.42 10.23
CA ILE A 91 0.91 8.42 10.99
C ILE A 91 0.39 9.80 10.59
N LYS A 92 0.00 10.62 11.57
CA LYS A 92 -0.46 11.99 11.33
C LYS A 92 0.69 12.93 10.96
N GLU A 93 0.38 14.09 10.40
CA GLU A 93 1.37 15.07 9.93
C GLU A 93 2.32 15.58 11.02
N ASN A 94 1.79 15.79 12.23
CA ASN A 94 2.56 16.15 13.43
C ASN A 94 2.45 15.01 14.45
N PRO A 95 3.20 13.91 14.28
CA PRO A 95 2.93 12.68 15.01
C PRO A 95 3.64 12.58 16.35
N GLU A 96 4.76 13.29 16.54
CA GLU A 96 5.59 13.14 17.74
C GLU A 96 4.84 13.57 19.00
N MET A 97 4.71 12.65 19.95
CA MET A 97 4.18 12.86 21.28
C MET A 97 5.21 12.39 22.29
N ARG A 98 5.76 13.31 23.08
CA ARG A 98 6.75 12.97 24.11
C ARG A 98 6.04 12.44 25.35
N ASP A 99 6.45 11.26 25.81
CA ASP A 99 5.90 10.64 27.01
C ASP A 99 6.99 9.94 27.83
N GLY A 100 7.56 10.69 28.78
CA GLY A 100 8.65 10.19 29.61
C GLY A 100 9.85 9.75 28.80
N LYS A 101 10.16 8.44 28.83
CA LYS A 101 11.29 7.83 28.13
C LYS A 101 10.95 7.34 26.72
N TYR A 102 9.67 7.36 26.33
CA TYR A 102 9.21 6.85 25.05
C TYR A 102 8.76 8.00 24.16
N THR A 103 9.01 7.83 22.86
CA THR A 103 8.39 8.67 21.83
C THR A 103 7.18 7.92 21.29
N ARG A 104 6.00 8.54 21.43
CA ARG A 104 4.76 8.05 20.84
C ARG A 104 4.48 8.72 19.51
N LEU A 105 3.91 7.97 18.57
CA LEU A 105 3.41 8.50 17.31
C LEU A 105 1.88 8.55 17.34
N ASN A 106 1.34 9.75 17.15
CA ASN A 106 -0.08 9.99 16.96
C ASN A 106 -0.52 9.42 15.61
N VAL A 107 -1.45 8.47 15.66
CA VAL A 107 -1.98 7.82 14.45
C VAL A 107 -3.48 7.99 14.35
N GLU A 108 -3.99 7.86 13.13
CA GLU A 108 -5.40 7.74 12.82
C GLU A 108 -5.70 6.35 12.25
N GLY A 109 -6.90 5.84 12.53
CA GLY A 109 -7.37 4.62 11.93
C GLY A 109 -7.87 4.85 10.51
N TYR A 110 -7.45 3.99 9.59
CA TYR A 110 -7.96 3.93 8.22
C TYR A 110 -8.79 2.65 8.05
N GLY A 111 -10.04 2.78 7.60
CA GLY A 111 -10.95 1.65 7.37
C GLY A 111 -11.54 1.03 8.66
N GLY A 112 -12.36 -0.01 8.49
CA GLY A 112 -13.04 -0.74 9.57
C GLY A 112 -12.13 -1.75 10.26
N MET A 113 -11.19 -1.28 11.07
CA MET A 113 -10.21 -2.15 11.76
C MET A 113 -10.81 -2.91 12.95
N ILE A 114 -10.37 -4.16 13.11
CA ILE A 114 -10.53 -4.91 14.35
C ILE A 114 -9.37 -4.50 15.28
N MET A 115 -9.54 -3.42 16.05
CA MET A 115 -8.46 -2.78 16.82
C MET A 115 -7.68 -3.74 17.73
N SER A 116 -8.35 -4.72 18.32
CA SER A 116 -7.73 -5.67 19.24
C SER A 116 -6.66 -6.55 18.60
N THR A 117 -6.66 -6.75 17.27
CA THR A 117 -5.67 -7.58 16.57
C THR A 117 -4.34 -6.87 16.36
N TRP A 118 -4.33 -5.54 16.50
CA TRP A 118 -3.15 -4.69 16.35
C TRP A 118 -2.35 -4.53 17.65
N LEU A 119 -2.98 -4.79 18.80
CA LEU A 119 -2.32 -4.72 20.10
C LEU A 119 -1.28 -5.84 20.24
N ASP A 120 -0.18 -5.54 20.91
CA ASP A 120 0.90 -6.47 21.24
C ASP A 120 1.52 -7.16 20.01
N ARG A 121 1.48 -6.49 18.84
CA ARG A 121 2.13 -6.94 17.61
C ARG A 121 3.41 -6.14 17.36
N PRO A 122 4.50 -6.79 16.91
CA PRO A 122 5.63 -6.05 16.36
C PRO A 122 5.19 -5.40 15.05
N LEU A 123 5.21 -4.06 15.01
CA LEU A 123 4.80 -3.28 13.85
C LEU A 123 6.01 -2.58 13.23
N SER A 124 5.95 -2.41 11.90
CA SER A 124 6.92 -1.66 11.13
C SER A 124 6.24 -0.47 10.45
N VAL A 125 7.02 0.44 9.87
CA VAL A 125 6.55 1.60 9.12
C VAL A 125 6.78 1.40 7.63
N VAL A 126 5.73 1.64 6.87
CA VAL A 126 5.72 1.59 5.41
C VAL A 126 4.94 2.81 4.92
N GLY A 127 5.37 3.39 3.81
CA GLY A 127 4.66 4.52 3.24
C GLY A 127 5.31 5.12 2.01
N ARG A 128 4.92 6.37 1.75
CA ARG A 128 5.43 7.18 0.66
C ARG A 128 5.85 8.53 1.23
N LEU A 129 7.08 8.92 0.96
CA LEU A 129 7.67 10.18 1.37
C LEU A 129 7.80 11.10 0.15
N PHE A 130 7.59 12.40 0.37
CA PHE A 130 7.99 13.43 -0.57
C PHE A 130 9.26 14.08 -0.04
N VAL A 131 10.32 14.03 -0.84
CA VAL A 131 11.65 14.51 -0.44
C VAL A 131 12.14 15.51 -1.47
N LYS A 132 12.91 16.50 -1.01
CA LYS A 132 13.59 17.44 -1.89
C LYS A 132 14.88 16.81 -2.39
N ASP A 133 15.00 16.64 -3.70
CA ASP A 133 16.20 16.16 -4.39
C ASP A 133 16.60 17.17 -5.47
N ASN A 134 17.79 17.75 -5.36
CA ASN A 134 18.34 18.71 -6.33
C ASN A 134 17.35 19.81 -6.79
N ARG A 135 16.61 20.40 -5.84
CA ARG A 135 15.56 21.43 -6.02
C ARG A 135 14.22 20.94 -6.58
N GLN A 136 14.06 19.65 -6.82
CA GLN A 136 12.79 19.03 -7.21
C GLN A 136 12.17 18.29 -6.01
N ILE A 137 10.85 18.19 -5.97
CA ILE A 137 10.15 17.33 -5.01
C ILE A 137 9.93 15.99 -5.72
N ILE A 138 10.50 14.92 -5.18
CA ILE A 138 10.33 13.57 -5.69
C ILE A 138 9.62 12.70 -4.66
N SER A 139 8.90 11.70 -5.15
CA SER A 139 8.24 10.72 -4.29
C SER A 139 9.10 9.46 -4.15
N LYS A 140 9.28 8.98 -2.93
CA LYS A 140 9.99 7.73 -2.62
C LYS A 140 9.11 6.81 -1.79
N LEU A 141 9.09 5.52 -2.12
CA LEU A 141 8.48 4.52 -1.26
C LEU A 141 9.48 4.09 -0.19
N VAL A 142 9.00 3.95 1.04
CA VAL A 142 9.77 3.49 2.19
C VAL A 142 9.09 2.28 2.80
N SER A 143 9.90 1.33 3.24
CA SER A 143 9.49 0.16 4.00
C SER A 143 10.64 -0.20 4.92
N LEU A 144 10.42 -0.13 6.23
CA LEU A 144 11.38 -0.63 7.19
C LEU A 144 11.25 -2.16 7.26
N ASP A 145 12.38 -2.86 7.18
CA ASP A 145 12.45 -4.32 7.11
C ASP A 145 12.44 -5.01 8.48
N HIS A 146 12.46 -4.23 9.55
CA HIS A 146 12.40 -4.70 10.93
C HIS A 146 11.32 -3.93 11.71
N PRO A 147 10.71 -4.56 12.74
CA PRO A 147 9.72 -3.90 13.57
C PRO A 147 10.37 -2.82 14.43
N THR A 148 9.75 -1.65 14.47
CA THR A 148 10.21 -0.47 15.22
C THR A 148 9.13 0.11 16.14
N LEU A 149 7.90 -0.41 16.04
CA LEU A 149 6.74 0.14 16.73
C LEU A 149 5.93 -0.95 17.45
N LEU A 150 5.27 -0.54 18.53
CA LEU A 150 4.35 -1.38 19.31
C LEU A 150 3.11 -0.58 19.71
N ILE A 151 1.94 -1.20 19.72
CA ILE A 151 0.77 -0.70 20.45
C ILE A 151 0.56 -1.61 21.66
N PRO A 152 1.00 -1.19 22.86
CA PRO A 152 0.87 -2.05 24.03
C PRO A 152 -0.59 -2.16 24.46
N ARG A 153 -0.98 -3.36 24.88
CA ARG A 153 -2.24 -3.56 25.58
C ARG A 153 -2.11 -3.03 27.01
N GLY A 154 -3.08 -2.20 27.42
CA GLY A 154 -3.19 -1.77 28.82
C GLY A 154 -3.38 -2.96 29.76
N HIS A 155 -2.73 -2.91 30.92
CA HIS A 155 -2.87 -3.96 31.94
C HIS A 155 -4.30 -4.04 32.50
N SER A 156 -4.77 -5.25 32.78
CA SER A 156 -6.13 -5.54 33.27
C SER A 156 -6.50 -4.93 34.62
N HIS A 157 -5.54 -4.40 35.38
CA HIS A 157 -5.74 -3.86 36.73
C HIS A 157 -5.63 -2.32 36.81
N GLY A 158 -5.15 -1.66 35.75
CA GLY A 158 -5.05 -0.20 35.70
C GLY A 158 -6.32 0.40 35.12
N GLN A 159 -7.07 1.15 35.94
CA GLN A 159 -8.14 2.01 35.44
C GLN A 159 -7.56 3.23 34.75
N ASP A 160 -7.04 3.07 33.53
CA ASP A 160 -6.94 4.19 32.61
C ASP A 160 -7.48 3.77 31.24
N ARG A 161 -8.72 4.17 30.99
CA ARG A 161 -9.52 3.78 29.82
C ARG A 161 -9.11 4.51 28.53
N GLN A 162 -7.99 5.22 28.54
CA GLN A 162 -7.51 5.93 27.37
C GLN A 162 -6.54 5.07 26.57
N GLN A 163 -7.06 4.04 25.90
CA GLN A 163 -6.40 3.47 24.72
C GLN A 163 -6.46 4.50 23.59
N ARG A 164 -5.64 5.55 23.67
CA ARG A 164 -5.44 6.48 22.58
C ARG A 164 -4.52 5.82 21.56
N THR A 165 -4.88 5.93 20.29
CA THR A 165 -4.16 5.44 19.12
C THR A 165 -2.74 6.03 19.07
N CYS A 166 -1.81 5.38 19.75
CA CYS A 166 -0.42 5.79 19.85
C CYS A 166 0.49 4.57 19.64
N LEU A 167 1.47 4.70 18.75
CA LEU A 167 2.53 3.71 18.56
C LEU A 167 3.74 4.14 19.39
N GLU A 168 4.33 3.23 20.16
CA GLU A 168 5.56 3.49 20.92
C GLU A 168 6.80 3.12 20.11
N TYR A 169 7.83 3.98 20.13
CA TYR A 169 9.15 3.76 19.55
C TYR A 169 10.21 3.67 20.67
N THR A 170 11.18 2.77 20.50
CA THR A 170 12.35 2.61 21.38
C THR A 170 13.63 2.87 20.60
N GLU A 171 14.52 3.71 21.14
CA GLU A 171 15.85 3.99 20.60
C GLU A 171 16.81 2.79 20.66
#